data_AF-A0A4Z0R530-F1
#
_entry.id   AF-A0A4Z0R530-F1
#
_cell.length_a   1.000
_cell.length_b   1.000
_cell.length_c   1.000
_cell.angle_alpha   90.00
_cell.angle_beta   90.00
_cell.angle_gamma   90.00
#
_symmetry.space_group_name_H-M   'P 1'
#
loop_
_entity.id
_entity.type
_entity.pdbx_description
1 polymer ?
#
loop_
_entity_poly.entity_id
_entity_poly.type
_entity_poly.pdbx_seq_one_letter_code
_entity_poly.pdbx_strand_id
1 'polypeptide(L)'
;MGKSENDSSIPRHKRMKRTERLQAGRHWLPTYIGKNIVRGYARHFAVDLLCAVKELEMLGHQFKPEYVDQLKRAIAVQIEQNQERKKLKAEQEMFTSSESDDQFCYIAGYTSSGAPYGVTWEEMDANEHWDENYLDVGPLENRDETDEEDDIPF
;
A
#
# COMPACT_ATOMS: atom_id res chain seq x y z
N MET A 1 -13.52 -30.21 -16.45
CA MET A 1 -12.96 -28.91 -16.88
C MET A 1 -13.97 -27.82 -16.53
N GLY A 2 -13.75 -27.08 -15.45
CA GLY A 2 -14.64 -25.99 -15.05
C GLY A 2 -14.44 -24.79 -15.97
N LYS A 3 -15.50 -24.31 -16.63
CA LYS A 3 -15.48 -23.02 -17.30
C LYS A 3 -15.59 -21.97 -16.18
N SER A 4 -14.57 -21.14 -16.02
CA SER A 4 -14.65 -19.99 -15.11
C SER A 4 -15.85 -19.14 -15.51
N GLU A 5 -16.81 -19.00 -14.61
CA GLU A 5 -17.92 -18.09 -14.83
C GLU A 5 -17.40 -16.67 -14.93
N ASN A 6 -18.04 -15.94 -15.81
CA ASN A 6 -17.45 -14.81 -16.48
C ASN A 6 -18.06 -13.60 -15.76
N ASP A 7 -17.33 -13.03 -14.79
CA ASP A 7 -17.85 -12.06 -13.82
C ASP A 7 -18.70 -10.97 -14.48
N SER A 8 -20.00 -10.97 -14.15
CA SER A 8 -21.00 -10.05 -14.70
C SER A 8 -20.79 -8.61 -14.22
N SER A 9 -20.02 -8.40 -13.15
CA SER A 9 -19.64 -7.08 -12.63
C SER A 9 -18.75 -6.31 -13.62
N ILE A 10 -17.91 -7.02 -14.39
CA ILE A 10 -17.02 -6.41 -15.36
C ILE A 10 -17.79 -6.11 -16.66
N PRO A 11 -17.77 -4.86 -17.18
CA PRO A 11 -18.43 -4.50 -18.43
C PRO A 11 -18.08 -5.44 -19.58
N ARG A 12 -19.08 -5.85 -20.38
CA ARG A 12 -18.93 -6.84 -21.46
C ARG A 12 -17.73 -6.55 -22.38
N HIS A 13 -17.55 -5.28 -22.77
CA HIS A 13 -16.48 -4.87 -23.68
C HIS A 13 -15.06 -5.11 -23.12
N LYS A 14 -14.88 -5.19 -21.79
CA LYS A 14 -13.59 -5.52 -21.15
C LYS A 14 -13.32 -7.03 -21.07
N ARG A 15 -14.33 -7.86 -21.32
CA ARG A 15 -14.25 -9.33 -21.27
C ARG A 15 -14.20 -9.97 -22.65
N MET A 16 -14.29 -9.17 -23.70
CA MET A 16 -14.34 -9.64 -25.09
C MET A 16 -13.02 -10.29 -25.51
N LYS A 17 -13.12 -11.34 -26.32
CA LYS A 17 -11.96 -11.96 -26.98
C LYS A 17 -11.46 -11.09 -28.13
N ARG A 18 -10.23 -11.30 -28.58
CA ARG A 18 -9.59 -10.51 -29.66
C ARG A 18 -10.45 -10.36 -30.91
N THR A 19 -11.08 -11.43 -31.38
CA THR A 19 -11.95 -11.40 -32.58
C THR A 19 -13.16 -10.50 -32.39
N GLU A 20 -13.82 -10.59 -31.24
CA GLU A 20 -14.96 -9.76 -30.86
C GLU A 20 -14.54 -8.30 -30.70
N ARG A 21 -13.37 -8.04 -30.09
CA ARG A 21 -12.80 -6.69 -29.97
C ARG A 21 -12.53 -6.06 -31.32
N LEU A 22 -12.02 -6.80 -32.30
CA LEU A 22 -11.79 -6.28 -33.65
C LEU A 22 -13.11 -5.92 -34.35
N GLN A 23 -14.16 -6.71 -34.16
CA GLN A 23 -15.49 -6.40 -34.70
C GLN A 23 -16.10 -5.17 -34.02
N ALA A 24 -16.05 -5.11 -32.69
CA ALA A 24 -16.53 -3.98 -31.91
C ALA A 24 -15.70 -2.71 -32.18
N GLY A 25 -14.38 -2.86 -32.34
CA GLY A 25 -13.42 -1.80 -32.62
C GLY A 25 -13.78 -1.03 -33.89
N ARG A 26 -14.21 -1.72 -34.96
CA ARG A 26 -14.67 -1.07 -36.20
C ARG A 26 -15.80 -0.06 -35.98
N HIS A 27 -16.71 -0.34 -35.04
CA HIS A 27 -17.84 0.53 -34.71
C HIS A 27 -17.49 1.57 -33.63
N TRP A 28 -16.57 1.20 -32.73
CA TRP A 28 -16.12 2.08 -31.65
C TRP A 28 -15.22 3.22 -32.14
N LEU A 29 -14.34 2.95 -33.12
CA LEU A 29 -13.38 3.92 -33.63
C LEU A 29 -14.01 5.22 -34.15
N PRO A 30 -15.08 5.21 -34.97
CA PRO A 30 -15.76 6.44 -35.39
C PRO A 30 -16.39 7.23 -34.24
N THR A 31 -16.73 6.55 -33.14
CA THR A 31 -17.35 7.17 -31.95
C THR A 31 -16.30 7.80 -31.02
N TYR A 32 -15.01 7.51 -31.22
CA TYR A 32 -13.96 7.94 -30.32
C TYR A 32 -13.53 9.40 -30.55
N ILE A 33 -13.68 10.26 -29.54
CA ILE A 33 -13.42 11.71 -29.60
C ILE A 33 -12.06 12.09 -28.95
N GLY A 34 -11.26 11.10 -28.51
CA GLY A 34 -10.01 11.37 -27.79
C GLY A 34 -8.78 11.56 -28.70
N LYS A 35 -7.74 12.22 -28.18
CA LYS A 35 -6.49 12.48 -28.91
C LYS A 35 -5.63 11.23 -29.11
N ASN A 36 -5.62 10.30 -28.16
CA ASN A 36 -4.76 9.11 -28.20
C ASN A 36 -5.59 7.85 -28.35
N ILE A 37 -5.76 7.42 -29.61
CA ILE A 37 -6.57 6.27 -29.99
C ILE A 37 -6.06 4.96 -29.38
N VAL A 38 -4.74 4.79 -29.23
CA VAL A 38 -4.13 3.61 -28.61
C VAL A 38 -4.53 3.51 -27.14
N ARG A 39 -4.38 4.61 -26.39
CA ARG A 39 -4.76 4.66 -24.98
C ARG A 39 -6.26 4.57 -24.79
N GLY A 40 -7.04 5.18 -25.69
CA GLY A 40 -8.50 5.04 -25.71
C GLY A 40 -8.94 3.60 -25.90
N TYR A 41 -8.38 2.92 -26.90
CA TYR A 41 -8.70 1.52 -27.23
C TYR A 41 -8.29 0.59 -26.09
N ALA A 42 -7.07 0.74 -25.57
CA ALA A 42 -6.56 0.00 -24.41
C ALA A 42 -7.48 0.12 -23.19
N ARG A 43 -7.94 1.34 -22.88
CA ARG A 43 -8.85 1.59 -21.76
C ARG A 43 -10.24 1.03 -22.01
N HIS A 44 -10.78 1.19 -23.23
CA HIS A 44 -12.11 0.72 -23.57
C HIS A 44 -12.17 -0.80 -23.46
N PHE A 45 -11.23 -1.52 -24.09
CA PHE A 45 -11.25 -2.98 -24.11
C PHE A 45 -10.46 -3.65 -22.98
N ALA A 46 -9.88 -2.87 -22.06
CA ALA A 46 -9.01 -3.35 -20.98
C ALA A 46 -7.84 -4.23 -21.48
N VAL A 47 -7.16 -3.77 -22.54
CA VAL A 47 -5.99 -4.42 -23.12
C VAL A 47 -4.72 -3.60 -22.91
N ASP A 48 -3.56 -4.24 -23.00
CA ASP A 48 -2.28 -3.54 -22.96
C ASP A 48 -2.08 -2.61 -24.15
N LEU A 49 -1.26 -1.58 -23.98
CA LEU A 49 -0.99 -0.60 -25.03
C LEU A 49 -0.37 -1.25 -26.29
N LEU A 50 0.55 -2.21 -26.13
CA LEU A 50 1.12 -2.95 -27.27
C LEU A 50 0.09 -3.84 -27.96
N CYS A 51 -0.88 -4.37 -27.21
CA CYS A 51 -1.99 -5.14 -27.77
C CYS A 51 -2.92 -4.22 -28.57
N ALA A 52 -3.25 -3.04 -28.02
CA ALA A 52 -4.02 -2.02 -28.70
C ALA A 52 -3.37 -1.56 -30.01
N VAL A 53 -2.04 -1.31 -30.02
CA VAL A 53 -1.31 -0.96 -31.25
C VAL A 53 -1.51 -2.04 -32.32
N LYS A 54 -1.23 -3.30 -32.00
CA LYS A 54 -1.38 -4.42 -32.96
C LYS A 54 -2.82 -4.57 -33.46
N GLU A 55 -3.79 -4.39 -32.57
CA GLU A 55 -5.21 -4.47 -32.95
C GLU A 55 -5.63 -3.31 -33.85
N LEU A 56 -5.18 -2.10 -33.55
CA LEU A 56 -5.42 -0.92 -34.39
C LEU A 56 -4.72 -1.02 -35.74
N GLU A 57 -3.53 -1.63 -35.82
CA GLU A 57 -2.85 -1.95 -37.09
C GLU A 57 -3.68 -2.88 -37.97
N MET A 58 -4.27 -3.93 -37.40
CA MET A 58 -5.18 -4.83 -38.13
C MET A 58 -6.48 -4.13 -38.56
N LEU A 59 -6.88 -3.06 -37.87
CA LEU A 59 -8.01 -2.21 -38.24
C LEU A 59 -7.64 -1.14 -39.26
N GLY A 60 -6.37 -1.07 -39.69
CA GLY A 60 -5.88 -0.19 -40.75
C GLY A 60 -5.18 1.09 -40.26
N HIS A 61 -4.93 1.23 -38.96
CA HIS A 61 -4.18 2.37 -38.43
C HIS A 61 -2.68 2.13 -38.50
N GLN A 62 -1.92 3.13 -38.95
CA GLN A 62 -0.47 3.03 -39.03
C GLN A 62 0.17 3.80 -37.87
N PHE A 63 1.19 3.21 -37.24
CA PHE A 63 1.96 3.84 -36.18
C PHE A 63 3.42 3.98 -36.60
N LYS A 64 4.06 5.05 -36.12
CA LYS A 64 5.49 5.23 -36.31
C LYS A 64 6.27 4.15 -35.54
N PRO A 65 7.27 3.49 -36.14
CA PRO A 65 8.03 2.45 -35.45
C PRO A 65 8.72 2.99 -34.19
N GLU A 66 9.18 4.24 -34.21
CA GLU A 66 9.81 4.89 -33.06
C GLU A 66 8.84 5.01 -31.87
N TYR A 67 7.56 5.25 -32.14
CA TYR A 67 6.53 5.31 -31.09
C TYR A 67 6.33 3.94 -30.44
N VAL A 68 6.28 2.88 -31.24
CA VAL A 68 6.12 1.51 -30.74
C VAL A 68 7.32 1.09 -29.90
N ASP A 69 8.53 1.48 -30.31
CA ASP A 69 9.74 1.16 -29.57
C ASP A 69 9.87 1.96 -28.26
N GLN A 70 9.48 3.25 -28.25
CA GLN A 70 9.34 4.01 -27.01
C GLN A 70 8.38 3.34 -26.04
N LEU A 71 7.24 2.84 -26.54
CA LEU A 71 6.26 2.14 -25.72
C LEU A 71 6.80 0.83 -25.14
N LYS A 72 7.54 0.03 -25.93
CA LYS A 72 8.21 -1.19 -25.45
C LYS A 72 9.22 -0.86 -24.35
N ARG A 73 10.05 0.17 -24.54
CA ARG A 73 11.04 0.61 -23.54
C ARG A 73 10.35 1.05 -22.25
N ALA A 74 9.30 1.85 -22.34
CA ALA A 74 8.54 2.31 -21.17
C ALA A 74 7.92 1.14 -20.40
N ILE A 75 7.37 0.15 -21.09
CA ILE A 75 6.82 -1.06 -20.45
C ILE A 75 7.93 -1.88 -19.78
N ALA A 76 9.10 -2.04 -20.42
CA ALA A 76 10.23 -2.76 -19.84
C ALA A 76 10.70 -2.11 -18.53
N VAL A 77 10.89 -0.78 -18.55
CA VAL A 77 11.25 0.01 -17.34
C VAL A 77 10.19 -0.14 -16.25
N GLN A 78 8.90 -0.07 -16.60
CA GLN A 78 7.83 -0.24 -15.62
C GLN A 78 7.83 -1.64 -15.00
N ILE A 79 8.09 -2.68 -15.79
CA ILE A 79 8.18 -4.07 -15.29
C ILE A 79 9.35 -4.19 -14.32
N GLU A 80 10.52 -3.68 -14.66
CA GLU A 80 11.71 -3.68 -13.82
C GLU A 80 11.44 -2.98 -12.48
N GLN A 81 10.93 -1.75 -12.52
CA GLN A 81 10.56 -1.01 -11.31
C GLN A 81 9.52 -1.74 -10.45
N ASN A 82 8.53 -2.40 -11.07
CA ASN A 82 7.54 -3.17 -10.33
C ASN A 82 8.18 -4.39 -9.63
N GLN A 83 9.16 -5.04 -10.29
CA GLN A 83 9.88 -6.16 -9.72
C GLN A 83 10.76 -5.72 -8.54
N GLU A 84 11.47 -4.60 -8.67
CA GLU A 84 12.28 -4.02 -7.59
C GLU A 84 11.41 -3.66 -6.38
N ARG A 85 10.28 -2.96 -6.59
CA ARG A 85 9.34 -2.65 -5.50
C ARG A 85 8.79 -3.90 -4.84
N LYS A 86 8.52 -4.95 -5.60
CA LYS A 86 8.05 -6.23 -5.04
C LYS A 86 9.13 -6.91 -4.21
N LYS A 87 10.40 -6.87 -4.64
CA LYS A 87 11.54 -7.39 -3.88
C LYS A 87 11.73 -6.62 -2.58
N LEU A 88 11.76 -5.29 -2.63
CA LEU A 88 11.89 -4.45 -1.45
C LEU A 88 10.76 -4.68 -0.44
N LYS A 89 9.51 -4.80 -0.92
CA LYS A 89 8.36 -5.12 -0.05
C LYS A 89 8.52 -6.49 0.61
N ALA A 90 8.97 -7.50 -0.13
CA ALA A 90 9.20 -8.84 0.41
C ALA A 90 10.34 -8.85 1.45
N GLU A 91 11.42 -8.10 1.19
CA GLU A 91 12.53 -7.94 2.13
C GLU A 91 12.11 -7.21 3.41
N GLN A 92 11.32 -6.14 3.28
CA GLN A 92 10.74 -5.44 4.42
C GLN A 92 9.81 -6.36 5.23
N GLU A 93 8.93 -7.12 4.58
CA GLU A 93 8.05 -8.10 5.24
C GLU A 93 8.87 -9.19 5.98
N MET A 94 9.95 -9.70 5.37
CA MET A 94 10.88 -10.65 6.00
C MET A 94 11.59 -10.04 7.21
N PHE A 95 12.07 -8.80 7.11
CA PHE A 95 12.73 -8.10 8.20
C PHE A 95 11.76 -7.84 9.37
N THR A 96 10.56 -7.34 9.10
CA THR A 96 9.52 -7.12 10.13
C THR A 96 9.05 -8.41 10.78
N SER A 97 9.07 -9.54 10.06
CA SER A 97 8.72 -10.85 10.64
C SER A 97 9.83 -11.46 11.48
N SER A 98 11.06 -10.95 11.41
CA SER A 98 12.23 -11.51 12.11
C SER A 98 12.65 -10.72 13.36
N GLU A 99 12.09 -9.53 13.60
CA GLU A 99 12.44 -8.65 14.74
C GLU A 99 11.36 -8.56 15.84
N SER A 100 10.18 -9.16 15.66
CA SER A 100 9.21 -9.30 16.74
C SER A 100 9.48 -10.58 17.51
N ASP A 101 10.14 -10.46 18.66
CA ASP A 101 10.04 -11.50 19.69
C ASP A 101 8.65 -11.33 20.33
N ASP A 102 7.77 -12.30 20.12
CA ASP A 102 6.34 -12.29 20.50
C ASP A 102 6.08 -12.27 22.03
N GLN A 103 7.11 -11.95 22.84
CA GLN A 103 7.08 -12.03 24.29
C GLN A 103 6.70 -10.71 24.98
N PHE A 104 7.11 -9.56 24.44
CA PHE A 104 6.89 -8.24 25.05
C PHE A 104 6.20 -7.28 24.07
N CYS A 105 5.16 -6.58 24.53
CA CYS A 105 4.49 -5.53 23.75
C CYS A 105 5.20 -4.18 23.87
N TYR A 106 5.90 -3.93 24.99
CA TYR A 106 6.70 -2.72 25.20
C TYR A 106 7.89 -3.01 26.12
N ILE A 107 9.12 -2.81 25.66
CA ILE A 107 10.33 -2.96 26.48
C ILE A 107 10.65 -1.62 27.15
N ALA A 108 10.52 -1.56 28.48
CA ALA A 108 10.81 -0.36 29.26
C ALA A 108 12.32 -0.13 29.43
N GLY A 109 13.12 -1.19 29.29
CA GLY A 109 14.57 -1.11 29.30
C GLY A 109 15.24 -2.48 29.34
N TYR A 110 16.56 -2.45 29.50
CA TYR A 110 17.39 -3.64 29.67
C TYR A 110 18.03 -3.59 31.06
N THR A 111 18.00 -4.71 31.77
CA THR A 111 18.69 -4.86 33.05
C THR A 111 20.21 -4.75 32.87
N SER A 112 20.97 -4.52 33.94
CA SER A 112 22.44 -4.47 33.89
C SER A 112 23.08 -5.78 33.38
N SER A 113 22.36 -6.90 33.46
CA SER A 113 22.74 -8.20 32.90
C SER A 113 22.27 -8.40 31.44
N GLY A 114 21.64 -7.40 30.82
CA GLY A 114 21.21 -7.41 29.42
C GLY A 114 19.86 -8.07 29.13
N ALA A 115 19.14 -8.55 30.15
CA ALA A 115 17.79 -9.10 29.95
C ALA A 115 16.76 -7.97 29.73
N PRO A 116 15.92 -8.04 28.67
CA PRO A 116 14.85 -7.07 28.45
C PRO A 116 13.76 -7.24 29.52
N TYR A 117 13.25 -6.13 30.01
CA TYR A 117 12.05 -6.14 30.84
C TYR A 117 11.09 -5.07 30.32
N GLY A 118 9.82 -5.38 30.40
CA GLY A 118 8.79 -4.66 29.69
C GLY A 118 7.43 -5.24 30.00
N VAL A 119 6.43 -4.64 29.40
CA VAL A 119 5.07 -5.14 29.46
C VAL A 119 4.96 -6.30 28.48
N THR A 120 4.53 -7.45 28.98
CA THR A 120 4.19 -8.61 28.15
C THR A 120 2.77 -8.48 27.59
N TRP A 121 2.47 -9.22 26.53
CA TRP A 121 1.11 -9.25 25.98
C TRP A 121 0.08 -9.77 26.99
N GLU A 122 0.47 -10.75 27.84
CA GLU A 122 -0.39 -11.28 28.91
C GLU A 122 -0.66 -10.24 30.01
N GLU A 123 0.33 -9.44 30.41
CA GLU A 123 0.15 -8.39 31.42
C GLU A 123 -0.69 -7.21 30.92
N MET A 124 -0.55 -6.84 29.64
CA MET A 124 -1.36 -5.76 29.05
C MET A 124 -2.85 -6.12 29.02
N ASP A 125 -3.18 -7.36 28.67
CA ASP A 125 -4.56 -7.87 28.61
C ASP A 125 -5.19 -8.01 30.02
N ALA A 126 -4.40 -8.35 31.03
CA ALA A 126 -4.85 -8.43 32.42
C ALA A 126 -5.11 -7.06 33.08
N ASN A 127 -4.36 -6.02 32.68
CA ASN A 127 -4.42 -4.70 33.30
C ASN A 127 -5.47 -3.77 32.66
N GLU A 128 -6.02 -4.12 31.49
CA GLU A 128 -7.15 -3.39 30.87
C GLU A 128 -8.45 -3.46 31.68
N HIS A 129 -8.53 -4.34 32.69
CA HIS A 129 -9.73 -4.51 33.50
C HIS A 129 -9.78 -3.68 34.81
N TRP A 130 -8.70 -2.99 35.20
CA TRP A 130 -8.65 -2.28 36.48
C TRP A 130 -7.82 -0.99 36.44
N ASP A 131 -8.45 0.14 36.08
CA ASP A 131 -8.13 1.42 36.74
C ASP A 131 -9.23 2.48 36.58
N GLU A 132 -10.38 2.26 37.22
CA GLU A 132 -11.36 3.33 37.51
C GLU A 132 -11.09 4.01 38.87
N ASN A 133 -9.99 3.70 39.57
CA ASN A 133 -9.78 4.18 40.94
C ASN A 133 -8.42 4.90 41.13
N TYR A 134 -8.15 5.84 40.23
CA TYR A 134 -7.15 6.89 40.38
C TYR A 134 -7.59 7.88 41.48
N LEU A 135 -7.41 7.53 42.74
CA LEU A 135 -7.63 8.41 43.90
C LEU A 135 -6.93 7.83 45.13
N ASP A 136 -5.67 8.20 45.37
CA ASP A 136 -5.16 8.55 46.71
C ASP A 136 -3.74 9.15 46.61
N VAL A 137 -3.65 10.48 46.60
CA VAL A 137 -2.37 11.19 46.75
C VAL A 137 -1.95 11.11 48.22
N GLY A 138 -0.92 10.32 48.50
CA GLY A 138 -0.37 10.18 49.86
C GLY A 138 0.21 11.50 50.41
N PRO A 139 0.27 11.69 51.75
CA PRO A 139 1.00 12.81 52.34
C PRO A 139 2.53 12.60 52.29
N LEU A 140 3.27 13.57 51.74
CA LEU A 140 4.72 13.67 51.85
C LEU A 140 5.09 14.35 53.17
N GLU A 141 5.70 13.59 54.08
CA GLU A 141 6.34 14.10 55.29
C GLU A 141 7.64 14.87 54.97
N ASN A 142 7.70 16.06 55.56
CA ASN A 142 8.87 16.72 56.18
C ASN A 142 10.09 17.03 55.30
N ARG A 143 10.18 18.31 54.90
CA ARG A 143 11.43 19.00 54.60
C ARG A 143 11.62 20.08 55.65
N ASP A 144 12.50 19.81 56.60
CA ASP A 144 12.89 20.68 57.71
C ASP A 144 13.65 21.94 57.26
N GLU A 145 13.43 23.01 58.05
CA GLU A 145 14.37 24.07 58.47
C GLU A 145 14.86 25.08 57.41
N THR A 146 14.86 26.40 57.60
CA THR A 146 14.83 27.27 58.80
C THR A 146 14.25 28.65 58.45
N ASP A 147 13.71 29.33 59.47
CA ASP A 147 13.21 30.71 59.50
C ASP A 147 14.25 31.77 59.17
N GLU A 148 13.87 32.76 58.34
CA GLU A 148 14.34 34.14 58.43
C GLU A 148 13.20 35.06 57.93
N GLU A 149 12.48 35.64 58.88
CA GLU A 149 11.50 36.71 58.66
C GLU A 149 12.23 38.02 58.38
N ASP A 150 11.94 38.65 57.25
CA ASP A 150 12.07 40.10 57.10
C ASP A 150 10.92 40.61 56.22
N ASP A 151 9.89 41.12 56.90
CA ASP A 151 8.76 41.82 56.32
C ASP A 151 9.20 43.15 55.68
N ILE A 152 8.81 43.31 54.43
CA ILE A 152 8.98 44.50 53.59
C ILE A 152 7.98 45.57 54.03
N PRO A 153 8.40 46.86 54.14
CA PRO A 153 7.47 47.93 53.82
C PRO A 153 8.04 48.96 52.83
N PHE A 154 7.32 49.04 51.70
CA PHE A 154 7.14 50.08 50.67
C PHE A 154 8.33 50.90 50.13
#